data_AF-A0A6C0DLA6-F1
#
_entry.id   AF-A0A6C0DLA6-F1
#
_cell.length_a   1.000
_cell.length_b   1.000
_cell.length_c   1.000
_cell.angle_alpha   90.00
_cell.angle_beta   90.00
_cell.angle_gamma   90.00
#
_symmetry.space_group_name_H-M   'P 1'
#
loop_
_entity.id
_entity.type
_entity.pdbx_description
1 polymer ?
#
loop_
_entity_poly.entity_id
_entity_poly.type
_entity_poly.pdbx_seq_one_letter_code
_entity_poly.pdbx_strand_id
1 'polypeptide(L)' 'MDNSIDNNTTTYIKADNNVVVNEKYIRWIKKIDECMNICSRMNGCDVNDGSSLRVCKLYNPTSYNKLNKLFQNDE' A
#
# COMPACT_ATOMS: atom_id res chain seq x y z
N MET A 1 1.68 -35.11 13.10
CA MET A 1 2.51 -34.00 12.60
C MET A 1 1.57 -32.84 12.39
N ASP A 2 1.58 -31.91 13.34
CA ASP A 2 0.72 -30.74 13.35
C ASP A 2 1.31 -29.74 12.34
N ASN A 3 0.74 -29.68 11.13
CA ASN A 3 1.16 -28.72 10.12
C ASN A 3 0.52 -27.37 10.46
N SER A 4 1.15 -26.64 11.37
CA SER A 4 0.93 -25.21 11.54
C SER A 4 1.22 -24.53 10.19
N ILE A 5 0.16 -24.11 9.50
CA ILE A 5 0.30 -23.24 8.33
C ILE A 5 0.70 -21.86 8.85
N ASP A 6 1.98 -21.53 8.79
CA ASP A 6 2.46 -20.17 9.01
C ASP A 6 1.99 -19.26 7.86
N ASN A 7 0.72 -18.85 7.90
CA ASN A 7 0.10 -17.90 6.98
C ASN A 7 0.55 -16.45 7.27
N ASN A 8 1.82 -16.22 7.55
CA ASN A 8 2.39 -14.90 7.83
C ASN A 8 3.31 -14.47 6.68
N THR A 9 2.88 -14.71 5.43
CA THR A 9 3.59 -14.22 4.25
C THR A 9 3.60 -12.70 4.30
N THR A 10 4.73 -12.14 4.72
CA THR A 10 4.90 -10.70 4.81
C THR A 10 4.86 -10.12 3.41
N THR A 11 3.86 -9.28 3.14
CA THR A 11 3.66 -8.65 1.84
C THR A 11 4.15 -7.21 1.84
N TYR A 12 4.60 -6.74 0.68
CA TYR A 12 5.21 -5.43 0.51
C TYR A 12 4.67 -4.67 -0.69
N ILE A 13 4.64 -3.35 -0.55
CA ILE A 13 4.32 -2.36 -1.58
C ILE A 13 5.56 -1.53 -1.88
N LYS A 14 5.82 -1.28 -3.17
CA LYS A 14 6.85 -0.35 -3.62
C LYS A 14 6.20 0.98 -4.00
N ALA A 15 6.69 2.06 -3.42
CA ALA A 15 6.28 3.43 -3.74
C ALA A 15 7.14 4.01 -4.88
N ASP A 16 6.66 5.11 -5.46
CA ASP A 16 7.27 5.77 -6.62
C ASP A 16 8.68 6.29 -6.34
N ASN A 17 8.98 6.62 -5.08
CA ASN A 17 10.31 7.03 -4.62
C ASN A 17 11.23 5.85 -4.23
N ASN A 18 10.94 4.63 -4.71
CA ASN A 18 11.65 3.40 -4.40
C ASN A 18 11.63 2.97 -2.91
N VAL A 19 10.77 3.56 -2.08
CA VAL A 19 10.55 3.08 -0.71
C VAL A 19 9.70 1.81 -0.73
N VAL A 20 10.12 0.80 0.05
CA VAL A 20 9.38 -0.45 0.25
C VAL A 20 8.66 -0.40 1.60
N VAL A 21 7.36 -0.68 1.58
CA VAL A 21 6.47 -0.61 2.75
C VAL A 21 5.86 -1.97 3.00
N ASN A 22 5.95 -2.47 4.22
CA ASN A 22 5.21 -3.66 4.62
C ASN A 22 3.72 -3.32 4.71
N GLU A 23 2.89 -4.06 3.97
CA GLU A 23 1.45 -3.80 3.82
C GLU A 23 0.71 -3.81 5.15
N LYS A 24 1.14 -4.64 6.10
CA LYS A 24 0.55 -4.73 7.44
C LYS A 24 0.61 -3.41 8.22
N TYR A 25 1.57 -2.54 7.89
CA TYR A 25 1.73 -1.25 8.57
C TYR A 25 1.05 -0.09 7.84
N ILE A 26 0.43 -0.33 6.67
CA ILE A 26 -0.35 0.71 5.99
C ILE A 26 -1.60 0.99 6.81
N ARG A 27 -1.74 2.24 7.26
CA ARG A 27 -2.84 2.72 8.12
C ARG A 27 -4.01 3.26 7.32
N TRP A 28 -3.73 3.96 6.22
CA TRP A 28 -4.75 4.45 5.31
C TRP A 28 -4.22 4.49 3.87
N ILE A 29 -5.16 4.41 2.93
CA ILE A 29 -4.92 4.53 1.49
C ILE A 29 -5.94 5.51 0.94
N LYS A 30 -5.49 6.50 0.18
CA LYS A 30 -6.35 7.47 -0.51
C LYS A 30 -6.08 7.42 -2.00
N LYS A 31 -7.11 7.09 -2.78
CA LYS A 31 -7.05 7.12 -4.25
C LYS A 31 -7.24 8.54 -4.76
N ILE A 32 -6.35 8.98 -5.64
CA ILE A 32 -6.36 10.28 -6.33
C ILE A 32 -6.00 9.99 -7.79
N ASP A 33 -7.00 10.00 -8.66
CA ASP A 33 -6.88 9.64 -10.08
C ASP A 33 -6.22 8.26 -10.28
N GLU A 34 -5.15 8.19 -11.09
CA GLU A 34 -4.36 6.97 -11.34
C GLU A 34 -3.24 6.75 -10.30
N CYS A 35 -3.33 7.39 -9.15
CA CYS A 35 -2.37 7.27 -8.06
C CYS A 35 -3.05 7.02 -6.71
N MET A 36 -2.26 6.54 -5.76
CA MET A 36 -2.66 6.38 -4.38
C MET A 36 -1.62 6.98 -3.47
N ASN A 37 -2.07 7.68 -2.42
CA ASN A 37 -1.24 8.00 -1.29
C ASN A 37 -1.47 6.95 -0.20
N ILE A 38 -0.38 6.42 0.35
CA ILE A 38 -0.40 5.51 1.49
C ILE A 38 0.32 6.12 2.67
N CYS A 39 -0.13 5.79 3.87
CA CYS A 39 0.54 6.18 5.11
C CYS A 39 0.84 4.97 5.97
N SER A 40 2.08 4.86 6.45
CA SER A 40 2.50 3.82 7.38
C SER A 40 2.87 4.36 8.78
N ARG A 41 2.86 5.69 8.97
CA ARG A 41 3.23 6.32 10.24
C ARG A 41 2.10 6.19 11.27
N MET A 42 2.47 5.95 12.52
CA MET A 42 1.49 5.84 13.63
C MET A 42 0.82 7.18 13.94
N ASN A 43 1.55 8.29 13.80
CA ASN A 43 1.05 9.63 14.14
C ASN A 43 0.28 10.28 12.97
N GLY A 44 -0.11 9.51 11.96
CA GLY A 44 -0.73 10.01 10.74
C GLY A 44 0.29 10.51 9.70
N CYS A 45 -0.23 10.83 8.52
CA CYS A 45 0.51 11.45 7.43
C CYS A 45 -0.34 12.55 6.81
N ASP A 46 0.29 13.64 6.38
CA ASP A 46 -0.30 14.64 5.51
C ASP A 46 0.08 14.35 4.04
N VAL A 47 -0.82 14.69 3.13
CA VAL A 47 -0.57 14.62 1.69
C VAL A 47 0.32 15.77 1.22
N ASN A 48 0.39 16.87 1.98
CA ASN A 48 1.09 18.10 1.60
C ASN A 48 2.51 18.19 2.17
N ASP A 49 2.82 17.49 3.27
CA ASP A 49 4.12 17.55 3.95
C ASP A 49 5.13 16.47 3.46
N GLY A 50 4.71 15.64 2.50
CA GLY A 50 5.51 14.53 1.97
C GLY A 50 5.67 13.34 2.91
N SER A 51 4.91 13.27 4.00
CA SER A 51 4.91 12.13 4.93
C SER A 51 4.14 10.91 4.38
N SER A 52 3.23 11.13 3.42
CA SER A 52 2.60 10.07 2.65
C SER A 52 3.48 9.61 1.49
N LEU A 53 3.35 8.33 1.11
CA LEU A 53 4.06 7.73 -0.02
C LEU A 53 3.11 7.57 -1.20
N ARG A 54 3.56 7.96 -2.38
CA ARG A 54 2.79 7.87 -3.62
C ARG A 54 3.03 6.55 -4.33
N VAL A 55 1.96 5.94 -4.82
CA VAL A 55 1.96 4.72 -5.64
C VAL A 55 1.10 5.00 -6.87
N CYS A 56 1.72 5.29 -8.00
CA CYS A 56 1.02 5.53 -9.27
C CYS A 56 1.03 4.31 -10.18
N LYS A 57 -0.05 4.13 -10.95
CA LYS A 57 -0.17 3.09 -11.96
C LYS A 57 0.96 3.14 -12.99
N LEU A 58 1.39 4.33 -13.39
CA LEU A 58 2.45 4.55 -14.39
C LEU A 58 3.82 4.05 -13.90
N TYR A 59 4.16 4.25 -12.63
CA TYR A 59 5.49 3.97 -12.09
C TYR A 59 5.58 2.62 -11.38
N ASN A 60 4.53 2.24 -10.65
CA ASN A 60 4.45 1.00 -9.88
C ASN A 60 3.11 0.28 -10.15
N PRO A 61 2.87 -0.22 -11.38
CA PRO A 61 1.59 -0.83 -11.77
C PRO A 61 1.21 -2.02 -10.88
N THR A 62 2.18 -2.85 -10.48
CA THR A 62 1.95 -4.00 -9.61
C THR A 62 1.42 -3.59 -8.24
N SER A 63 2.10 -2.63 -7.59
CA SER A 63 1.67 -2.13 -6.28
C SER A 63 0.37 -1.34 -6.35
N TYR A 64 0.19 -0.52 -7.38
CA TYR A 64 -1.06 0.18 -7.63
C TYR A 64 -2.23 -0.79 -7.77
N ASN A 65 -2.11 -1.81 -8.64
CA ASN A 65 -3.17 -2.79 -8.86
C ASN A 65 -3.51 -3.57 -7.59
N LYS A 66 -2.51 -3.88 -6.77
CA LYS A 66 -2.73 -4.54 -5.49
C LYS A 66 -3.57 -3.70 -4.53
N LEU A 67 -3.24 -2.42 -4.39
CA LEU A 67 -4.00 -1.49 -3.55
C LEU A 67 -5.38 -1.16 -4.15
N ASN A 68 -5.49 -1.09 -5.48
CA ASN A 68 -6.73 -0.76 -6.18
C ASN A 68 -7.84 -1.80 -5.96
N LYS A 69 -7.48 -3.06 -5.72
CA LYS A 69 -8.45 -4.13 -5.39
C LYS A 69 -9.29 -3.79 -4.15
N LEU A 70 -8.74 -3.03 -3.20
CA LEU A 70 -9.45 -2.62 -1.98
C LEU A 70 -10.59 -1.60 -2.25
N PHE A 71 -10.61 -1.00 -3.45
CA PHE A 71 -11.60 0.00 -3.86
C PHE A 71 -12.54 -0.52 -4.96
N GLN A 72 -12.37 -1.78 -5.38
CA GLN A 72 -13.28 -2.44 -6.30
C GLN A 72 -14.22 -3.28 -5.44
N ASN A 73 -15.53 -3.12 -5.61
CA ASN A 73 -16.50 -3.94 -4.89
C ASN A 73 -16.31 -5.40 -5.33
N ASP A 74 -16.32 -6.33 -4.37
CA ASP A 74 -16.47 -7.76 -4.66
C ASP A 74 -17.91 -7.97 -5.18
N GLU A 75 -18.08 -8.08 -6.51
CA GLU A 75 -19.23 -8.77 -7.13
C GLU A 75 -18.90 -10.24 -7.37
#